data_AF-A0AA42YDH3-F1
#
_entry.id   AF-A0AA42YDH3-F1
#
_cell.length_a   1.000
_cell.length_b   1.000
_cell.length_c   1.000
_cell.angle_alpha   90.00
_cell.angle_beta   90.00
_cell.angle_gamma   90.00
#
_symmetry.space_group_name_H-M   'P 1'
#
loop_
_entity.id
_entity.type
_entity.pdbx_description
1 polymer ?
#
loop_
_entity_poly.entity_id
_entity_poly.type
_entity_poly.pdbx_seq_one_letter_code
_entity_poly.pdbx_strand_id
1 'polypeptide(L)'
;IRREELAARVTIQSFDWRTLSVVQTKAPEIPTIYLTAEQGFLDNIRAKESSSPWTAPLHVSQYGGSIPKMVKAAGGAVWSPYYQELTRESLREAHGLGLKVVAWTVNEEADMKSMIALGVDGIISDYPDRLRKIAGEAGLTLPAATPVAP
;
A
#
# COMPACT_ATOMS: atom_id res chain seq x y z
N ILE A 1 4.17 -20.76 2.77
CA ILE A 1 4.69 -20.02 1.59
C ILE A 1 5.72 -20.86 0.84
N ARG A 2 6.96 -21.05 1.35
CA ARG A 2 8.00 -21.83 0.65
C ARG A 2 7.64 -23.28 0.38
N ARG A 3 7.12 -23.99 1.39
CA ARG A 3 6.68 -25.40 1.25
C ARG A 3 5.63 -25.60 0.15
N GLU A 4 4.81 -24.58 -0.11
CA GLU A 4 3.74 -24.62 -1.11
C GLU A 4 4.16 -23.94 -2.43
N GLU A 5 5.44 -23.57 -2.58
CA GLU A 5 6.00 -22.93 -3.78
C GLU A 5 5.32 -21.60 -4.19
N LEU A 6 4.71 -20.89 -3.22
CA LEU A 6 3.96 -19.65 -3.48
C LEU A 6 4.79 -18.36 -3.37
N ALA A 7 6.09 -18.45 -3.11
CA ALA A 7 6.92 -17.27 -2.79
C ALA A 7 6.86 -16.17 -3.87
N ALA A 8 6.87 -16.55 -5.16
CA ALA A 8 6.81 -15.61 -6.28
C ALA A 8 5.43 -14.93 -6.46
N ARG A 9 4.40 -15.37 -5.72
CA ARG A 9 3.02 -14.88 -5.81
C ARG A 9 2.51 -14.25 -4.51
N VAL A 10 3.39 -14.08 -3.53
CA VAL A 10 3.03 -13.55 -2.21
C VAL A 10 3.78 -12.26 -1.95
N THR A 11 3.08 -11.31 -1.35
CA THR A 11 3.65 -10.12 -0.71
C THR A 11 3.20 -10.10 0.74
N ILE A 12 4.00 -9.50 1.63
CA ILE A 12 3.63 -9.36 3.05
C ILE A 12 3.44 -7.89 3.37
N GLN A 13 2.29 -7.55 3.95
CA GLN A 13 1.91 -6.18 4.31
C GLN A 13 1.67 -6.03 5.81
N SER A 14 2.02 -4.89 6.40
CA SER A 14 1.81 -4.64 7.84
C SER A 14 1.80 -3.14 8.18
N PHE A 15 1.04 -2.76 9.22
CA PHE A 15 1.14 -1.45 9.89
C PHE A 15 2.34 -1.40 10.85
N ASP A 16 2.73 -2.54 11.41
CA ASP A 16 3.93 -2.66 12.25
C ASP A 16 5.14 -3.00 11.37
N TRP A 17 5.90 -1.97 11.01
CA TRP A 17 7.02 -2.06 10.08
C TRP A 17 8.20 -2.84 10.66
N ARG A 18 8.28 -3.01 11.99
CA ARG A 18 9.29 -3.87 12.61
C ARG A 18 9.17 -5.31 12.14
N THR A 19 7.93 -5.77 11.94
CA THR A 19 7.67 -7.11 11.39
C THR A 19 8.16 -7.26 9.96
N LEU A 20 8.08 -6.19 9.15
CA LEU A 20 8.55 -6.19 7.76
C LEU A 20 10.09 -6.26 7.68
N SER A 21 10.80 -5.63 8.61
CA SER A 21 12.26 -5.78 8.72
C SER A 21 12.67 -7.23 9.01
N VAL A 22 11.90 -7.93 9.85
CA VAL A 22 12.11 -9.37 10.10
C VAL A 22 11.85 -10.19 8.84
N VAL A 23 10.81 -9.85 8.07
CA VAL A 23 10.51 -10.50 6.79
C VAL A 23 11.64 -10.30 5.80
N GLN A 24 12.11 -9.07 5.59
CA GLN A 24 13.23 -8.77 4.69
C GLN A 24 14.50 -9.55 5.04
N THR A 25 14.74 -9.77 6.34
CA THR A 25 15.90 -10.55 6.80
C THR A 25 15.72 -12.06 6.55
N LYS A 26 14.53 -12.60 6.82
CA LYS A 26 14.28 -14.06 6.77
C LYS A 26 13.82 -14.57 5.41
N ALA A 27 13.22 -13.71 4.61
CA ALA A 27 12.62 -14.00 3.31
C ALA A 27 12.77 -12.80 2.36
N PRO A 28 14.02 -12.42 2.00
CA PRO A 28 14.28 -11.29 1.10
C PRO A 28 13.65 -11.43 -0.29
N GLU A 29 13.30 -12.66 -0.70
CA GLU A 29 12.61 -12.92 -1.96
C GLU A 29 11.12 -12.51 -1.95
N ILE A 30 10.53 -12.25 -0.78
CA ILE A 30 9.13 -11.86 -0.63
C ILE A 30 9.05 -10.33 -0.46
N PRO A 31 8.43 -9.60 -1.39
CA PRO A 31 8.30 -8.16 -1.27
C PRO A 31 7.46 -7.74 -0.05
N THR A 32 7.91 -6.67 0.62
CA THR A 32 7.20 -6.07 1.75
C THR A 32 6.45 -4.81 1.34
N ILE A 33 5.23 -4.68 1.88
CA ILE A 33 4.28 -3.60 1.61
C ILE A 33 4.00 -2.85 2.90
N TYR A 34 4.12 -1.53 2.85
CA TYR A 34 4.14 -0.68 4.03
C TYR A 34 2.81 0.05 4.17
N LEU A 35 1.97 -0.40 5.11
CA LEU A 35 0.65 0.18 5.36
C LEU A 35 0.77 1.44 6.22
N THR A 36 0.01 2.48 5.87
CA THR A 36 -0.01 3.76 6.59
C THR A 36 -1.43 4.29 6.76
N ALA A 37 -1.72 4.84 7.94
CA ALA A 37 -2.85 5.73 8.22
C ALA A 37 -2.44 6.74 9.31
N GLU A 38 -3.03 7.92 9.23
CA GLU A 38 -2.94 9.04 10.18
C GLU A 38 -4.37 9.51 10.52
N GLN A 39 -5.21 8.57 10.96
CA GLN A 39 -6.62 8.77 11.27
C GLN A 39 -6.92 8.60 12.76
N GLY A 40 -8.07 9.10 13.22
CA GLY A 40 -8.49 8.92 14.62
C GLY A 40 -8.68 7.45 15.02
N PHE A 41 -9.03 6.57 14.08
CA PHE A 41 -9.19 5.13 14.33
C PHE A 41 -7.86 4.35 14.21
N LEU A 42 -6.87 4.88 13.50
CA LEU A 42 -5.58 4.27 13.29
C LEU A 42 -4.55 5.33 12.90
N ASP A 43 -3.54 5.49 13.75
CA ASP A 43 -2.37 6.32 13.46
C ASP A 43 -1.09 5.54 13.77
N ASN A 44 -0.53 4.89 12.73
CA ASN A 44 0.72 4.15 12.86
C ASN A 44 1.95 4.99 12.51
N ILE A 45 1.76 6.13 11.85
CA ILE A 45 2.87 7.05 11.52
C ILE A 45 3.22 7.94 12.70
N ARG A 46 2.20 8.42 13.42
CA ARG A 46 2.28 9.37 14.53
C ARG A 46 3.15 10.57 14.20
N ALA A 47 2.93 11.20 13.04
CA ALA A 47 3.81 12.25 12.50
C ALA A 47 3.98 13.47 13.43
N LYS A 48 3.01 13.69 14.34
CA LYS A 48 3.02 14.77 15.33
C LYS A 48 3.78 14.42 16.62
N GLU A 49 4.15 13.16 16.80
CA GLU A 49 4.94 12.70 17.95
C GLU A 49 6.45 12.69 17.62
N SER A 50 7.28 12.36 18.60
CA SER A 50 8.73 12.21 18.41
C SER A 50 9.13 10.82 17.88
N SER A 51 8.23 9.83 17.99
CA SER A 51 8.45 8.45 17.58
C SER A 51 7.11 7.73 17.37
N SER A 52 7.14 6.60 16.66
CA SER A 52 6.01 5.68 16.58
C SER A 52 6.43 4.27 16.99
N PRO A 53 5.65 3.58 17.84
CA PRO A 53 5.93 2.20 18.22
C PRO A 53 5.75 1.21 17.07
N TRP A 54 5.10 1.63 15.98
CA TRP A 54 4.81 0.81 14.80
C TRP A 54 5.91 0.88 13.76
N THR A 55 6.57 2.03 13.64
CA THR A 55 7.56 2.28 12.58
C THR A 55 9.00 2.39 13.09
N ALA A 56 9.20 2.28 14.41
CA ALA A 56 10.52 2.28 15.02
C ALA A 56 11.49 1.29 14.34
N PRO A 57 12.77 1.65 14.18
CA PRO A 57 13.40 2.89 14.66
C PRO A 57 13.20 4.10 13.74
N LEU A 58 12.43 3.96 12.65
CA LEU A 58 12.20 5.03 11.70
C LEU A 58 11.12 6.00 12.21
N HIS A 59 11.26 7.26 11.86
CA HIS A 59 10.24 8.27 12.08
C HIS A 59 10.18 9.24 10.90
N VAL A 60 8.98 9.68 10.53
CA VAL A 60 8.75 10.49 9.32
C VAL A 60 9.48 11.83 9.33
N SER A 61 9.75 12.39 10.51
CA SER A 61 10.53 13.63 10.65
C SER A 61 11.98 13.50 10.15
N GLN A 62 12.56 12.30 10.19
CA GLN A 62 13.90 12.01 9.63
C GLN A 62 13.92 12.14 8.09
N TYR A 63 12.75 12.14 7.46
CA TYR A 63 12.54 12.18 6.02
C TYR A 63 11.82 13.47 5.58
N GLY A 64 11.83 14.50 6.42
CA GLY A 64 11.20 15.79 6.12
C GLY A 64 9.68 15.72 5.96
N GLY A 65 9.02 14.76 6.62
CA GLY A 65 7.57 14.56 6.49
C GLY A 65 7.16 13.66 5.33
N SER A 66 8.10 13.18 4.50
CA SER A 66 7.78 12.31 3.36
C SER A 66 7.65 10.84 3.77
N ILE A 67 6.42 10.34 3.74
CA ILE A 67 6.13 8.90 3.89
C ILE A 67 6.75 8.07 2.76
N PRO A 68 6.68 8.45 1.46
CA PRO A 68 7.33 7.70 0.40
C PRO A 68 8.84 7.51 0.61
N LYS A 69 9.56 8.57 1.01
CA LYS A 69 11.00 8.47 1.33
C LYS A 69 11.25 7.54 2.50
N MET A 70 10.42 7.60 3.54
CA MET A 70 10.51 6.71 4.69
C MET A 70 10.27 5.24 4.31
N VAL A 71 9.27 4.94 3.48
CA VAL A 71 9.01 3.58 2.95
C VAL A 71 10.20 3.10 2.13
N LYS A 72 10.75 3.96 1.25
CA LYS A 72 11.92 3.61 0.44
C LYS A 72 13.15 3.30 1.31
N ALA A 73 13.40 4.12 2.32
CA ALA A 73 14.51 3.91 3.26
C ALA A 73 14.34 2.63 4.08
N ALA A 74 13.10 2.23 4.38
CA ALA A 74 12.77 0.97 5.02
C ALA A 74 12.93 -0.26 4.10
N GLY A 75 13.28 -0.08 2.82
CA GLY A 75 13.41 -1.16 1.85
C GLY A 75 12.08 -1.67 1.28
N GLY A 76 11.00 -0.89 1.40
CA GLY A 76 9.69 -1.27 0.89
C GLY A 76 9.62 -1.33 -0.63
N ALA A 77 8.84 -2.28 -1.15
CA ALA A 77 8.54 -2.37 -2.58
C ALA A 77 7.25 -1.58 -2.94
N VAL A 78 6.33 -1.48 -1.99
CA VAL A 78 5.01 -0.86 -2.17
C VAL A 78 4.69 -0.01 -0.95
N TRP A 79 4.19 1.20 -1.18
CA TRP A 79 3.52 2.00 -0.17
C TRP A 79 2.01 1.79 -0.27
N SER A 80 1.35 1.50 0.86
CA SER A 80 -0.09 1.28 0.90
C SER A 80 -0.78 2.25 1.88
N PRO A 81 -1.13 3.46 1.43
CA PRO A 81 -1.77 4.46 2.27
C PRO A 81 -3.28 4.30 2.38
N TYR A 82 -3.83 4.80 3.48
CA TYR A 82 -5.25 5.09 3.56
C TYR A 82 -5.63 6.10 2.47
N TYR A 83 -6.64 5.79 1.65
CA TYR A 83 -6.86 6.47 0.38
C TYR A 83 -7.11 7.99 0.50
N GLN A 84 -7.69 8.45 1.61
CA GLN A 84 -7.98 9.88 1.83
C GLN A 84 -6.74 10.72 2.15
N GLU A 85 -5.62 10.08 2.49
CA GLU A 85 -4.34 10.75 2.77
C GLU A 85 -3.47 10.87 1.52
N LEU A 86 -3.84 10.19 0.43
CA LEU A 86 -3.05 10.16 -0.78
C LEU A 86 -3.23 11.46 -1.57
N THR A 87 -2.12 12.11 -1.90
CA THR A 87 -2.08 13.31 -2.73
C THR A 87 -1.37 13.03 -4.04
N ARG A 88 -1.65 13.83 -5.08
CA ARG A 88 -0.93 13.71 -6.36
C ARG A 88 0.57 13.93 -6.21
N GLU A 89 0.98 14.77 -5.26
CA GLU A 89 2.40 15.03 -4.97
C GLU A 89 3.08 13.82 -4.35
N SER A 90 2.52 13.27 -3.28
CA SER A 90 3.07 12.09 -2.61
C SER A 90 3.06 10.85 -3.53
N LEU A 91 2.03 10.70 -4.38
CA LEU A 91 2.00 9.64 -5.40
C LEU A 91 3.16 9.78 -6.40
N ARG A 92 3.37 10.97 -6.96
CA ARG A 92 4.50 11.23 -7.88
C ARG A 92 5.84 10.99 -7.21
N GLU A 93 6.00 11.39 -5.95
CA GLU A 93 7.22 11.13 -5.19
C GLU A 93 7.46 9.61 -5.02
N ALA A 94 6.42 8.86 -4.64
CA ALA A 94 6.50 7.41 -4.51
C ALA A 94 6.91 6.72 -5.82
N HIS A 95 6.25 7.08 -6.93
CA HIS A 95 6.60 6.58 -8.25
C HIS A 95 8.04 6.96 -8.65
N GLY A 96 8.46 8.20 -8.37
CA GLY A 96 9.84 8.65 -8.60
C GLY A 96 10.91 7.89 -7.80
N LEU A 97 10.53 7.33 -6.64
CA LEU A 97 11.38 6.45 -5.82
C LEU A 97 11.33 4.97 -6.26
N GLY A 98 10.55 4.67 -7.30
CA GLY A 98 10.32 3.32 -7.81
C GLY A 98 9.40 2.46 -6.93
N LEU A 99 8.60 3.10 -6.07
CA LEU A 99 7.56 2.41 -5.29
C LEU A 99 6.29 2.29 -6.12
N LYS A 100 5.57 1.18 -5.95
CA LYS A 100 4.15 1.12 -6.32
C LYS A 100 3.29 1.68 -5.19
N VAL A 101 2.10 2.19 -5.51
CA VAL A 101 1.12 2.68 -4.55
C VAL A 101 -0.19 1.93 -4.65
N VAL A 102 -0.59 1.30 -3.54
CA VAL A 102 -1.83 0.52 -3.45
C VAL A 102 -2.71 1.10 -2.34
N ALA A 103 -3.76 1.83 -2.70
CA ALA A 103 -4.61 2.52 -1.72
C ALA A 103 -5.60 1.57 -1.03
N TRP A 104 -5.88 1.79 0.25
CA TRP A 104 -6.86 1.01 1.03
C TRP A 104 -7.74 1.89 1.93
N THR A 105 -8.89 1.45 2.43
CA THR A 105 -9.82 0.54 1.74
C THR A 105 -10.81 1.41 0.98
N VAL A 106 -10.91 1.24 -0.33
CA VAL A 106 -11.74 2.10 -1.20
C VAL A 106 -13.01 1.34 -1.56
N ASN A 107 -14.14 1.77 -1.01
CA ASN A 107 -15.41 1.05 -1.16
C ASN A 107 -16.44 1.79 -2.02
N GLU A 108 -16.39 3.12 -2.06
CA GLU A 108 -17.33 3.92 -2.82
C GLU A 108 -16.90 4.08 -4.29
N GLU A 109 -17.86 4.02 -5.22
CA GLU A 109 -17.57 4.12 -6.66
C GLU A 109 -16.88 5.44 -7.03
N ALA A 110 -17.27 6.54 -6.39
CA ALA A 110 -16.68 7.86 -6.62
C ALA A 110 -15.19 7.88 -6.21
N ASP A 111 -14.85 7.24 -5.11
CA ASP A 111 -13.47 7.15 -4.63
C ASP A 111 -12.65 6.19 -5.48
N MET A 112 -13.23 5.06 -5.93
CA MET A 112 -12.58 4.15 -6.89
C MET A 112 -12.22 4.89 -8.18
N LYS A 113 -13.16 5.65 -8.75
CA LYS A 113 -12.92 6.48 -9.95
C LYS A 113 -11.83 7.51 -9.69
N SER A 114 -11.85 8.16 -8.53
CA SER A 114 -10.86 9.16 -8.14
C SER A 114 -9.46 8.57 -8.00
N MET A 115 -9.32 7.40 -7.36
CA MET A 115 -8.04 6.71 -7.20
C MET A 115 -7.48 6.21 -8.54
N ILE A 116 -8.33 5.67 -9.42
CA ILE A 116 -7.94 5.28 -10.78
C ILE A 116 -7.45 6.52 -11.56
N ALA A 117 -8.20 7.62 -11.53
CA ALA A 117 -7.82 8.86 -12.22
C ALA A 117 -6.58 9.53 -11.63
N LEU A 118 -6.33 9.33 -10.33
CA LEU A 118 -5.10 9.79 -9.67
C LEU A 118 -3.87 9.02 -10.18
N GLY A 119 -4.05 7.75 -10.55
CA GLY A 119 -3.02 6.89 -11.13
C GLY A 119 -2.38 5.94 -10.14
N VAL A 120 -3.12 5.46 -9.13
CA VAL A 120 -2.62 4.43 -8.21
C VAL A 120 -2.37 3.11 -8.94
N ASP A 121 -1.41 2.31 -8.47
CA ASP A 121 -1.07 1.01 -9.05
C ASP A 121 -2.05 -0.10 -8.62
N GLY A 122 -2.79 0.12 -7.54
CA GLY A 122 -3.79 -0.82 -7.06
C GLY A 122 -4.75 -0.21 -6.05
N ILE A 123 -5.87 -0.89 -5.85
CA ILE A 123 -6.90 -0.55 -4.88
C ILE A 123 -7.25 -1.82 -4.10
N ILE A 124 -7.22 -1.71 -2.78
CA ILE A 124 -7.78 -2.69 -1.85
C ILE A 124 -9.22 -2.26 -1.56
N SER A 125 -10.16 -3.18 -1.75
CA SER A 125 -11.60 -2.93 -1.62
C SER A 125 -12.30 -4.14 -1.03
N ASP A 126 -13.34 -3.90 -0.23
CA ASP A 126 -14.28 -4.93 0.22
C ASP A 126 -15.25 -5.34 -0.90
N TYR A 127 -15.35 -4.54 -1.97
CA TYR A 127 -16.23 -4.75 -3.13
C TYR A 127 -15.41 -4.94 -4.43
N PRO A 128 -14.68 -6.05 -4.59
CA PRO A 128 -13.82 -6.28 -5.75
C PRO A 128 -14.60 -6.42 -7.07
N ASP A 129 -15.85 -6.86 -7.03
CA ASP A 129 -16.76 -6.90 -8.17
C ASP A 129 -17.13 -5.50 -8.67
N ARG A 130 -17.48 -4.60 -7.74
CA ARG A 130 -17.71 -3.18 -8.01
C ARG A 130 -16.44 -2.53 -8.57
N LEU A 131 -15.29 -2.74 -7.94
CA LEU A 131 -14.02 -2.22 -8.42
C LEU A 131 -13.69 -2.72 -9.83
N ARG A 132 -13.93 -4.00 -10.12
CA ARG A 132 -13.73 -4.59 -11.45
C ARG A 132 -14.59 -3.88 -12.50
N LYS A 133 -15.87 -3.62 -12.20
CA LYS A 133 -16.77 -2.88 -13.10
C LYS A 133 -16.23 -1.48 -13.37
N ILE A 134 -15.90 -0.73 -12.32
CA ILE A 134 -15.39 0.65 -12.45
C ILE A 134 -14.05 0.70 -13.21
N ALA A 135 -13.13 -0.23 -12.94
CA ALA A 135 -11.88 -0.34 -13.68
C ALA A 135 -12.10 -0.64 -15.17
N GLY A 136 -13.09 -1.48 -15.50
CA GLY A 136 -13.49 -1.75 -16.88
C GLY A 136 -14.09 -0.53 -17.58
N GLU A 137 -14.96 0.22 -16.89
CA GLU A 137 -15.51 1.49 -17.40
C GLU A 137 -14.42 2.54 -17.65
N ALA A 138 -13.35 2.53 -16.85
CA ALA A 138 -12.18 3.37 -17.02
C ALA A 138 -11.21 2.90 -18.13
N GLY A 139 -11.52 1.81 -18.83
CA GLY A 139 -10.72 1.27 -19.93
C GLY A 139 -9.46 0.51 -19.50
N LEU A 140 -9.34 0.13 -18.22
CA LEU A 140 -8.20 -0.67 -17.74
C LEU A 140 -8.31 -2.12 -18.20
N THR A 141 -7.16 -2.73 -18.49
CA THR A 141 -7.11 -4.18 -18.76
C THR A 141 -7.37 -4.94 -17.47
N LEU A 142 -8.42 -5.76 -17.47
CA LEU A 142 -8.83 -6.52 -16.30
C LEU A 142 -8.18 -7.91 -16.30
N PRO A 143 -7.78 -8.45 -15.12
CA PRO A 143 -7.39 -9.85 -15.00
C PRO A 143 -8.52 -10.78 -15.46
N ALA A 144 -8.18 -12.00 -15.90
CA ALA A 144 -9.18 -13.01 -16.21
C ALA A 144 -10.13 -13.21 -15.01
N ALA A 145 -11.43 -13.26 -15.27
CA ALA A 145 -12.40 -13.57 -14.22
C ALA A 145 -12.16 -15.00 -13.74
N THR A 146 -12.14 -15.21 -12.42
CA THR A 146 -12.14 -16.56 -11.87
C THR A 146 -13.59 -17.03 -11.82
N PRO A 147 -13.99 -18.07 -12.57
CA PRO A 147 -15.35 -18.57 -12.51
C PRO A 147 -15.65 -19.07 -11.11
N VAL A 148 -16.66 -18.48 -10.47
CA VAL A 148 -17.29 -19.01 -9.26
C VAL A 148 -18.58 -19.69 -9.69
N ALA A 149 -18.60 -21.02 -9.59
CA ALA A 149 -19.85 -21.75 -9.69
C ALA A 149 -20.60 -21.59 -8.35
N PRO A 150 -21.91 -21.27 -8.37
CA PRO A 150 -22.73 -21.28 -7.17
C PRO A 150 -22.87 -22.69 -6.57
#